data_AF-A0A5Q0EMA4-F1
#
_entry.id   AF-A0A5Q0EMA4-F1
#
_cell.length_a   1.000
_cell.length_b   1.000
_cell.length_c   1.000
_cell.angle_alpha   90.00
_cell.angle_beta   90.00
_cell.angle_gamma   90.00
#
_symmetry.space_group_name_H-M   'P 1'
#
loop_
_entity.id
_entity.type
_entity.pdbx_description
1 polymer ?
#
loop_
_entity_poly.entity_id
_entity_poly.type
_entity_poly.pdbx_seq_one_letter_code
_entity_poly.pdbx_strand_id
1 'polypeptide(L)'
;MKRQPIDQTSNAAWDEDGDEDWDEDELLEGLDGFGDEDPYGDDHEAEEMPDEDREEGDDEGEMEVIWVQPGAAAGADGDEEADEGAERVYAERPNKSALKREMQSLQDLAERLLEQGPERLLPLRFSDKLMQALAEGRRLKVANARRRHLRYLARLLSQEDINAAEQFIAEIDARHATNTRQFHRLEQWRDRLLQEGDAALTELLREYPQADRQLVRQLMRNAQREQAQGKPPASARKLFKLLRALG
;
A
#
# COMPACT_ATOMS: atom_id res chain seq x y z
N MET A 1 -10.46 -62.22 -12.56
CA MET A 1 -11.52 -62.10 -11.53
C MET A 1 -12.15 -60.72 -11.62
N LYS A 2 -13.48 -60.70 -11.69
CA LYS A 2 -14.35 -59.52 -11.86
C LYS A 2 -14.48 -58.79 -10.50
N ARG A 3 -14.36 -57.47 -10.47
CA ARG A 3 -14.87 -56.66 -9.35
C ARG A 3 -16.30 -56.26 -9.69
N GLN A 4 -17.25 -56.71 -8.88
CA GLN A 4 -18.63 -56.25 -8.89
C GLN A 4 -18.74 -55.04 -7.92
N PRO A 5 -19.55 -54.01 -8.25
CA PRO A 5 -19.79 -52.83 -7.40
C PRO A 5 -21.15 -52.89 -6.71
N ILE A 6 -21.24 -52.46 -5.45
CA ILE A 6 -22.47 -52.15 -4.70
C ILE A 6 -22.04 -51.57 -3.34
N ASP A 7 -22.70 -50.61 -2.69
CA ASP A 7 -23.91 -49.84 -2.95
C ASP A 7 -23.89 -48.63 -2.00
N GLN A 8 -24.55 -47.55 -2.40
CA GLN A 8 -24.93 -46.45 -1.52
C GLN A 8 -26.12 -46.89 -0.66
N THR A 9 -26.14 -46.61 0.64
CA THR A 9 -27.39 -46.36 1.38
C THR A 9 -27.14 -45.49 2.61
N SER A 10 -27.86 -44.36 2.64
CA SER A 10 -28.43 -43.61 3.80
C SER A 10 -27.52 -43.25 4.98
N ASN A 11 -27.14 -41.99 5.22
CA ASN A 11 -27.92 -40.77 5.53
C ASN A 11 -28.41 -40.67 6.99
N ALA A 12 -28.13 -39.51 7.61
CA ALA A 12 -28.58 -38.90 8.88
C ALA A 12 -27.38 -38.50 9.77
N ALA A 13 -27.19 -37.27 10.25
CA ALA A 13 -28.03 -36.09 10.23
C ALA A 13 -27.10 -34.86 10.33
N TRP A 14 -27.29 -33.88 9.45
CA TRP A 14 -26.82 -32.52 9.66
C TRP A 14 -28.07 -31.71 9.96
N ASP A 15 -28.07 -31.09 11.14
CA ASP A 15 -29.15 -30.25 11.61
C ASP A 15 -29.31 -29.05 10.68
N GLU A 16 -30.54 -28.90 10.18
CA GLU A 16 -31.07 -27.73 9.50
C GLU A 16 -31.08 -26.56 10.48
N ASP A 17 -30.41 -25.45 10.13
CA ASP A 17 -30.90 -24.10 10.39
C ASP A 17 -30.00 -23.08 9.65
N GLY A 18 -30.53 -22.57 8.53
CA GLY A 18 -30.24 -21.21 8.05
C GLY A 18 -29.11 -21.02 7.05
N ASP A 19 -29.12 -21.74 5.93
CA ASP A 19 -28.45 -21.27 4.71
C ASP A 19 -29.38 -20.25 4.01
N GLU A 20 -29.07 -18.97 4.20
CA GLU A 20 -29.52 -17.87 3.34
C GLU A 20 -29.00 -18.14 1.92
N ASP A 21 -29.92 -18.43 1.01
CA ASP A 21 -29.71 -18.47 -0.45
C ASP A 21 -29.12 -17.12 -0.88
N TRP A 22 -27.84 -17.11 -1.23
CA TRP A 22 -27.25 -16.01 -1.98
C TRP A 22 -27.43 -16.35 -3.46
N ASP A 23 -28.51 -15.84 -4.05
CA ASP A 23 -28.73 -15.88 -5.50
C ASP A 23 -27.56 -15.17 -6.21
N GLU A 24 -26.66 -15.95 -6.82
CA GLU A 24 -25.53 -15.44 -7.60
C GLU A 24 -25.97 -14.65 -8.86
N ASP A 25 -27.26 -14.73 -9.24
CA ASP A 25 -27.84 -14.00 -10.36
C ASP A 25 -28.32 -12.57 -9.98
N GLU A 26 -28.40 -12.20 -8.70
CA GLU A 26 -28.79 -10.83 -8.28
C GLU A 26 -27.59 -9.86 -8.13
N LEU A 27 -26.35 -10.35 -8.21
CA LEU A 27 -25.13 -9.53 -8.15
C LEU A 27 -24.65 -9.01 -9.51
N LEU A 28 -25.32 -9.38 -10.61
CA LEU A 28 -24.92 -9.01 -11.97
C LEU A 28 -25.90 -8.08 -12.72
N GLU A 29 -26.95 -7.57 -12.07
CA GLU A 29 -27.86 -6.58 -12.69
C GLU A 29 -27.58 -5.11 -12.28
N GLY A 30 -26.44 -4.83 -11.65
CA GLY A 30 -26.12 -3.50 -11.13
C GLY A 30 -24.95 -2.74 -11.78
N LEU A 31 -24.35 -3.27 -12.85
CA LEU A 31 -23.11 -2.71 -13.44
C LEU A 31 -23.21 -2.29 -14.91
N ASP A 32 -24.40 -1.92 -15.38
CA ASP A 32 -24.53 -1.12 -16.61
C ASP A 32 -24.38 0.37 -16.26
N GLY A 33 -23.14 0.85 -16.18
CA GLY A 33 -22.90 2.28 -15.90
C GLY A 33 -21.46 2.73 -15.69
N PHE A 34 -20.45 1.94 -16.03
CA PHE A 34 -19.07 2.42 -16.12
C PHE A 34 -18.57 2.21 -17.53
N GLY A 35 -18.71 3.25 -18.35
CA GLY A 35 -18.05 3.33 -19.65
C GLY A 35 -16.54 3.30 -19.46
N ASP A 36 -15.90 2.41 -20.20
CA ASP A 36 -14.48 2.42 -20.48
C ASP A 36 -14.13 3.71 -21.26
N GLU A 37 -13.80 4.79 -20.55
CA GLU A 37 -12.99 5.86 -21.10
C GLU A 37 -11.58 5.71 -20.54
N ASP A 38 -10.70 5.16 -21.38
CA ASP A 38 -9.25 5.25 -21.24
C ASP A 38 -8.84 6.70 -21.57
N PRO A 39 -8.38 7.51 -20.60
CA PRO A 39 -8.09 8.90 -20.88
C PRO A 39 -6.70 9.13 -21.52
N TYR A 40 -5.88 8.09 -21.74
CA TYR A 40 -4.54 8.24 -22.34
C TYR A 40 -4.07 7.01 -23.14
N GLY A 41 -4.94 6.44 -23.98
CA GLY A 41 -4.60 5.43 -24.99
C GLY A 41 -4.63 6.00 -26.40
N ASP A 42 -3.47 6.43 -26.89
CA ASP A 42 -3.22 6.94 -28.23
C ASP A 42 -3.05 5.77 -29.21
N ASP A 43 -4.16 5.35 -29.83
CA ASP A 43 -4.17 4.41 -30.95
C ASP A 43 -4.44 5.17 -32.25
N HIS A 44 -3.40 5.80 -32.79
CA HIS A 44 -3.37 6.23 -34.19
C HIS A 44 -3.34 4.97 -35.09
N GLU A 45 -4.51 4.44 -35.46
CA GLU A 45 -4.64 3.63 -36.67
C GLU A 45 -4.75 4.56 -37.89
N ALA A 46 -3.87 4.31 -38.85
CA ALA A 46 -3.75 5.05 -40.09
C ALA A 46 -4.96 4.80 -40.99
N GLU A 47 -5.80 5.82 -41.19
CA GLU A 47 -6.66 5.89 -42.37
C GLU A 47 -5.81 6.38 -43.56
N GLU A 48 -5.61 5.50 -44.54
CA GLU A 48 -5.10 5.86 -45.86
C GLU A 48 -6.07 6.84 -46.53
N MET A 49 -5.66 8.10 -46.63
CA MET A 49 -6.35 9.08 -47.46
C MET A 49 -6.04 8.80 -48.94
N PRO A 50 -7.04 8.77 -49.84
CA PRO A 50 -6.78 8.67 -51.27
C PRO A 50 -6.11 9.95 -51.78
N ASP A 51 -5.00 9.75 -52.50
CA ASP A 51 -4.32 10.76 -53.30
C ASP A 51 -5.26 11.25 -54.41
N GLU A 52 -5.84 12.44 -54.27
CA GLU A 52 -6.14 13.32 -55.40
C GLU A 52 -6.43 14.75 -54.90
N ASP A 53 -5.82 15.71 -55.60
CA ASP A 53 -6.03 17.16 -55.51
C ASP A 53 -5.34 17.90 -54.35
N ARG A 54 -4.00 17.95 -54.45
CA ARG A 54 -3.17 18.96 -53.80
C ARG A 54 -3.27 20.28 -54.58
N GLU A 55 -4.28 21.10 -54.29
CA GLU A 55 -4.27 22.53 -54.67
C GLU A 55 -3.50 23.35 -53.63
N GLU A 56 -2.48 24.04 -54.13
CA GLU A 56 -1.60 24.97 -53.44
C GLU A 56 -2.39 26.27 -53.15
N GLY A 57 -2.40 26.70 -51.89
CA GLY A 57 -3.05 27.94 -51.46
C GLY A 57 -2.38 28.47 -50.21
N ASP A 58 -1.40 29.34 -50.40
CA ASP A 58 -0.94 30.29 -49.39
C ASP A 58 -2.14 31.15 -48.95
N ASP A 59 -2.47 31.17 -47.66
CA ASP A 59 -3.24 32.28 -47.12
C ASP A 59 -2.94 32.52 -45.63
N GLU A 60 -2.68 33.78 -45.36
CA GLU A 60 -2.29 34.36 -44.09
C GLU A 60 -3.52 34.45 -43.18
N GLY A 61 -3.42 33.94 -41.94
CA GLY A 61 -4.52 33.90 -40.98
C GLY A 61 -4.09 34.41 -39.61
N GLU A 62 -4.08 35.74 -39.49
CA GLU A 62 -3.81 36.57 -38.33
C GLU A 62 -4.46 36.05 -37.01
N MET A 63 -3.66 35.82 -35.96
CA MET A 63 -4.20 35.75 -34.59
C MET A 63 -4.09 37.11 -33.91
N GLU A 64 -5.26 37.73 -33.75
CA GLU A 64 -5.50 39.00 -33.08
C GLU A 64 -5.05 38.93 -31.60
N VAL A 65 -3.92 39.58 -31.31
CA VAL A 65 -3.46 39.80 -29.93
C VAL A 65 -4.19 41.04 -29.40
N ILE A 66 -5.13 40.81 -28.48
CA ILE A 66 -5.88 41.87 -27.80
C ILE A 66 -4.92 42.70 -26.93
N TRP A 67 -4.57 43.90 -27.39
CA TRP A 67 -3.85 44.89 -26.59
C TRP A 67 -4.83 45.69 -25.74
N VAL A 68 -4.70 45.59 -24.41
CA VAL A 68 -5.35 46.51 -23.47
C VAL A 68 -4.59 47.83 -23.45
N GLN A 69 -5.26 48.95 -23.75
CA GLN A 69 -4.67 50.29 -23.80
C GLN A 69 -4.28 50.81 -22.40
N PRO A 70 -3.08 51.37 -22.20
CA PRO A 70 -2.85 52.42 -21.22
C PRO A 70 -3.10 53.80 -21.85
N GLY A 71 -3.79 54.65 -21.08
CA GLY A 71 -4.32 55.94 -21.53
C GLY A 71 -3.29 56.95 -22.00
N ALA A 72 -3.74 57.79 -22.94
CA ALA A 72 -3.01 58.92 -23.47
C ALA A 72 -2.86 60.05 -22.45
N ALA A 73 -1.62 60.50 -22.23
CA ALA A 73 -1.31 61.87 -21.87
C ALA A 73 0.07 62.21 -22.47
N ALA A 74 0.09 63.11 -23.45
CA ALA A 74 1.30 63.69 -23.99
C ALA A 74 1.55 65.05 -23.32
N GLY A 75 2.80 65.27 -22.92
CA GLY A 75 3.39 66.61 -22.78
C GLY A 75 4.04 66.89 -21.44
N ALA A 76 5.36 66.68 -21.34
CA ALA A 76 6.33 67.70 -20.93
C ALA A 76 7.72 67.06 -20.78
N ASP A 77 8.71 67.69 -21.40
CA ASP A 77 10.13 67.43 -21.22
C ASP A 77 10.53 67.59 -19.74
N GLY A 78 11.36 66.68 -19.23
CA GLY A 78 11.93 66.74 -17.89
C GLY A 78 12.81 65.54 -17.60
N ASP A 79 14.11 65.77 -17.58
CA ASP A 79 15.14 64.85 -17.09
C ASP A 79 14.82 64.39 -15.65
N GLU A 80 14.77 63.08 -15.37
CA GLU A 80 15.12 62.55 -14.03
C GLU A 80 15.23 61.01 -14.02
N GLU A 81 16.46 60.59 -13.72
CA GLU A 81 16.90 59.42 -12.94
C GLU A 81 16.37 58.01 -13.24
N ALA A 82 17.35 57.13 -13.50
CA ALA A 82 17.22 55.69 -13.49
C ALA A 82 16.77 55.20 -12.11
N ASP A 83 15.58 54.61 -12.02
CA ASP A 83 15.20 53.77 -10.88
C ASP A 83 15.65 52.33 -11.17
N GLU A 84 16.91 52.08 -10.80
CA GLU A 84 17.53 50.77 -10.74
C GLU A 84 16.80 49.88 -9.72
N GLY A 85 16.45 48.65 -10.12
CA GLY A 85 16.49 47.53 -9.18
C GLY A 85 15.19 47.14 -8.47
N ALA A 86 14.05 47.08 -9.16
CA ALA A 86 12.99 46.19 -8.72
C ALA A 86 13.37 44.73 -9.07
N GLU A 87 14.19 44.12 -8.22
CA GLU A 87 14.49 42.68 -8.25
C GLU A 87 13.15 41.92 -8.16
N ARG A 88 12.65 41.47 -9.31
CA ARG A 88 11.51 40.57 -9.39
C ARG A 88 11.96 39.26 -8.78
N VAL A 89 11.74 39.10 -7.47
CA VAL A 89 11.87 37.82 -6.79
C VAL A 89 10.87 36.89 -7.44
N TYR A 90 11.34 36.08 -8.40
CA TYR A 90 10.59 34.96 -8.93
C TYR A 90 10.42 33.98 -7.77
N ALA A 91 9.33 34.13 -7.01
CA ALA A 91 8.91 33.13 -6.05
C ALA A 91 8.72 31.83 -6.83
N GLU A 92 9.70 30.92 -6.73
CA GLU A 92 9.66 29.58 -7.29
C GLU A 92 8.37 28.93 -6.81
N ARG A 93 7.36 28.91 -7.69
CA ARG A 93 6.08 28.31 -7.39
C ARG A 93 6.37 26.82 -7.17
N PRO A 94 6.13 26.27 -5.96
CA PRO A 94 6.36 24.86 -5.72
C PRO A 94 5.60 24.08 -6.79
N ASN A 95 6.30 23.16 -7.48
CA ASN A 95 5.67 22.34 -8.50
C ASN A 95 4.43 21.68 -7.87
N LYS A 96 3.24 21.89 -8.44
CA LYS A 96 1.95 21.37 -7.93
C LYS A 96 2.04 19.89 -7.53
N SER A 97 2.91 19.13 -8.20
CA SER A 97 3.22 17.73 -7.92
C SER A 97 3.89 17.48 -6.55
N ALA A 98 4.74 18.38 -6.06
CA ALA A 98 5.42 18.24 -4.76
C ALA A 98 4.44 18.39 -3.59
N LEU A 99 3.59 19.42 -3.62
CA LEU A 99 2.56 19.63 -2.60
C LEU A 99 1.57 18.45 -2.54
N LYS A 100 1.23 17.87 -3.70
CA LYS A 100 0.39 16.68 -3.75
C LYS A 100 1.05 15.48 -3.05
N ARG A 101 2.35 15.25 -3.29
CA ARG A 101 3.09 14.15 -2.64
C ARG A 101 3.22 14.35 -1.14
N GLU A 102 3.49 15.56 -0.69
CA GLU A 102 3.56 15.91 0.74
C GLU A 102 2.23 15.62 1.45
N MET A 103 1.11 16.08 0.88
CA MET A 103 -0.22 15.82 1.44
C MET A 103 -0.61 14.34 1.40
N GLN A 104 -0.08 13.56 0.45
CA GLN A 104 -0.25 12.11 0.46
C GLN A 104 0.55 11.48 1.60
N SER A 105 1.83 11.86 1.75
CA SER A 105 2.69 11.40 2.85
C SER A 105 2.06 11.65 4.23
N LEU A 106 1.43 12.81 4.42
CA LEU A 106 0.73 13.12 5.67
C LEU A 106 -0.55 12.30 5.88
N GLN A 107 -1.26 11.95 4.80
CA GLN A 107 -2.42 11.04 4.89
C GLN A 107 -1.96 9.63 5.27
N ASP A 108 -0.87 9.17 4.69
CA ASP A 108 -0.29 7.85 5.00
C ASP A 108 0.18 7.83 6.47
N LEU A 109 0.84 8.89 6.94
CA LEU A 109 1.21 9.05 8.35
C LEU A 109 -0.04 9.07 9.26
N ALA A 110 -1.09 9.81 8.89
CA ALA A 110 -2.34 9.84 9.65
C ALA A 110 -2.99 8.47 9.77
N GLU A 111 -3.02 7.70 8.69
CA GLU A 111 -3.53 6.34 8.66
C GLU A 111 -2.73 5.43 9.60
N ARG A 112 -1.41 5.48 9.51
CA ARG A 112 -0.48 4.76 10.38
C ARG A 112 -0.65 5.10 11.86
N LEU A 113 -0.92 6.37 12.19
CA LEU A 113 -1.17 6.81 13.57
C LEU A 113 -2.53 6.31 14.10
N LEU A 114 -3.56 6.21 13.26
CA LEU A 114 -4.87 5.69 13.66
C LEU A 114 -4.83 4.21 14.06
N GLU A 115 -3.93 3.43 13.46
CA GLU A 115 -3.70 2.03 13.82
C GLU A 115 -3.06 1.84 15.21
N GLN A 116 -2.46 2.90 15.76
CA GLN A 116 -1.83 2.84 17.07
C GLN A 116 -2.86 3.09 18.17
N GLY A 117 -2.70 2.43 19.33
CA GLY A 117 -3.50 2.71 20.52
C GLY A 117 -3.21 4.11 21.09
N PRO A 118 -4.20 4.76 21.73
CA PRO A 118 -4.06 6.12 22.24
C PRO A 118 -2.89 6.27 23.22
N GLU A 119 -2.67 5.26 24.07
CA GLU A 119 -1.58 5.23 25.05
C GLU A 119 -0.19 5.32 24.41
N ARG A 120 -0.03 4.80 23.19
CA ARG A 120 1.24 4.84 22.47
C ARG A 120 1.50 6.18 21.81
N LEU A 121 0.46 6.99 21.60
CA LEU A 121 0.57 8.33 21.00
C LEU A 121 0.75 9.44 22.05
N LEU A 122 0.40 9.20 23.32
CA LEU A 122 0.58 10.18 24.41
C LEU A 122 2.00 10.78 24.48
N PRO A 123 3.09 10.01 24.30
CA PRO A 123 4.44 10.56 24.34
C PRO A 123 4.76 11.55 23.21
N LEU A 124 4.01 11.52 22.10
CA LEU A 124 4.21 12.39 20.95
C LEU A 124 3.74 13.83 21.21
N ARG A 125 2.94 14.05 22.27
CA ARG A 125 2.50 15.38 22.74
C ARG A 125 1.87 16.27 21.65
N PHE A 126 1.07 15.68 20.78
CA PHE A 126 0.25 16.42 19.82
C PHE A 126 -0.73 17.37 20.51
N SER A 127 -1.24 18.37 19.78
CA SER A 127 -2.34 19.20 20.29
C SER A 127 -3.58 18.38 20.64
N ASP A 128 -4.38 18.91 21.57
CA ASP A 128 -5.66 18.32 21.96
C ASP A 128 -6.58 18.11 20.74
N LYS A 129 -6.53 19.04 19.78
CA LYS A 129 -7.31 18.96 18.54
C LYS A 129 -6.93 17.75 17.70
N LEU A 130 -5.63 17.51 17.50
CA LEU A 130 -5.16 16.35 16.76
C LEU A 130 -5.45 15.05 17.52
N MET A 131 -5.26 15.04 18.85
CA MET A 131 -5.59 13.88 19.68
C MET A 131 -7.08 13.51 19.62
N GLN A 132 -7.97 14.50 19.67
CA GLN A 132 -9.42 14.29 19.51
C GLN A 132 -9.76 13.77 18.11
N ALA A 133 -9.20 14.38 17.06
CA ALA A 133 -9.40 13.94 15.68
C ALA A 133 -8.92 12.48 15.48
N LEU A 134 -7.79 12.09 16.07
CA LEU A 134 -7.31 10.70 16.03
C LEU A 134 -8.25 9.75 16.78
N ALA A 135 -8.84 10.16 17.91
CA ALA A 135 -9.81 9.35 18.63
C ALA A 135 -11.12 9.15 17.84
N GLU A 136 -11.60 10.19 17.17
CA GLU A 136 -12.77 10.14 16.28
C GLU A 136 -12.53 9.24 15.08
N GLY A 137 -11.38 9.40 14.41
CA GLY A 137 -11.03 8.67 13.19
C GLY A 137 -11.06 7.15 13.37
N ARG A 138 -10.70 6.64 14.55
CA ARG A 138 -10.73 5.21 14.88
C ARG A 138 -12.14 4.62 14.92
N ARG A 139 -13.17 5.44 15.14
CA ARG A 139 -14.58 5.00 15.22
C ARG A 139 -15.26 4.96 13.86
N LEU A 140 -14.65 5.57 12.84
CA LEU A 140 -15.22 5.66 11.50
C LEU A 140 -15.11 4.32 10.78
N LYS A 141 -16.26 3.67 10.55
CA LYS A 141 -16.36 2.41 9.79
C LYS A 141 -16.61 2.63 8.30
N VAL A 142 -17.26 3.73 7.94
CA VAL A 142 -17.64 4.02 6.55
C VAL A 142 -16.43 4.52 5.77
N ALA A 143 -16.08 3.84 4.67
CA ALA A 143 -14.89 4.13 3.88
C ALA A 143 -14.80 5.60 3.42
N ASN A 144 -15.90 6.15 2.91
CA ASN A 144 -15.94 7.55 2.47
C ASN A 144 -15.74 8.55 3.61
N ALA A 145 -16.33 8.30 4.78
CA ALA A 145 -16.11 9.12 5.97
C ALA A 145 -14.65 9.04 6.42
N ARG A 146 -14.08 7.83 6.44
CA ARG A 146 -12.68 7.59 6.80
C ARG A 146 -11.71 8.30 5.87
N ARG A 147 -11.88 8.21 4.54
CA ARG A 147 -11.04 8.92 3.56
C ARG A 147 -11.09 10.43 3.75
N ARG A 148 -12.27 11.01 3.99
CA ARG A 148 -12.42 12.45 4.27
C ARG A 148 -11.71 12.82 5.58
N HIS A 149 -11.83 11.99 6.59
CA HIS A 149 -11.19 12.20 7.89
C HIS A 149 -9.66 12.10 7.82
N LEU A 150 -9.11 11.20 7.03
CA LEU A 150 -7.67 11.11 6.77
C LEU A 150 -7.13 12.41 6.16
N ARG A 151 -7.84 13.00 5.20
CA ARG A 151 -7.45 14.31 4.63
C ARG A 151 -7.50 15.42 5.68
N TYR A 152 -8.49 15.40 6.57
CA TYR A 152 -8.57 16.34 7.68
C TYR A 152 -7.40 16.17 8.65
N LEU A 153 -7.08 14.94 9.04
CA LEU A 153 -5.92 14.63 9.89
C LEU A 153 -4.61 15.05 9.23
N ALA A 154 -4.42 14.79 7.95
CA ALA A 154 -3.25 15.23 7.20
C ALA A 154 -3.09 16.76 7.24
N ARG A 155 -4.18 17.51 7.10
CA ARG A 155 -4.18 18.96 7.25
C ARG A 155 -3.86 19.42 8.68
N LEU A 156 -4.22 18.66 9.71
CA LEU A 156 -3.81 18.96 11.09
C LEU A 156 -2.33 18.67 11.30
N LEU A 157 -1.84 17.53 10.80
CA LEU A 157 -0.43 17.14 10.86
C LEU A 157 0.47 18.16 10.17
N SER A 158 0.02 18.77 9.05
CA SER A 158 0.78 19.81 8.36
C SER A 158 0.96 21.11 9.18
N GLN A 159 0.29 21.22 10.33
CA GLN A 159 0.36 22.38 11.24
C GLN A 159 1.09 22.06 12.55
N GLU A 160 1.63 20.84 12.68
CA GLU A 160 2.27 20.31 13.88
C GLU A 160 3.75 19.98 13.61
N ASP A 161 4.55 19.87 14.67
CA ASP A 161 5.85 19.22 14.57
C ASP A 161 5.66 17.68 14.59
N ILE A 162 5.83 17.07 13.43
CA ILE A 162 5.59 15.64 13.21
C ILE A 162 6.85 14.79 13.25
N ASN A 163 8.03 15.37 13.53
CA ASN A 163 9.29 14.64 13.46
C ASN A 163 9.28 13.41 14.40
N ALA A 164 8.79 13.60 15.64
CA ALA A 164 8.64 12.50 16.59
C ALA A 164 7.66 11.43 16.12
N ALA A 165 6.60 11.82 15.40
CA ALA A 165 5.61 10.90 14.86
C ALA A 165 6.19 10.05 13.72
N GLU A 166 6.91 10.67 12.79
CA GLU A 166 7.59 10.00 11.69
C GLU A 166 8.63 9.00 12.20
N GLN A 167 9.46 9.41 13.17
CA GLN A 167 10.42 8.51 13.81
C GLN A 167 9.72 7.33 14.50
N PHE A 168 8.66 7.61 15.26
CA PHE A 168 7.89 6.57 15.94
C PHE A 168 7.30 5.54 14.96
N ILE A 169 6.75 5.99 13.84
CA ILE A 169 6.25 5.09 12.79
C ILE A 169 7.38 4.32 12.10
N ALA A 170 8.52 4.96 11.83
CA ALA A 170 9.68 4.32 11.24
C ALA A 170 10.28 3.22 12.14
N GLU A 171 10.32 3.43 13.46
CA GLU A 171 10.77 2.41 14.43
C GLU A 171 9.85 1.18 14.42
N ILE A 172 8.55 1.40 14.31
CA ILE A 172 7.56 0.31 14.18
C ILE A 172 7.85 -0.50 12.92
N ASP A 173 8.04 0.16 11.78
CA ASP A 173 8.35 -0.51 10.51
C ASP A 173 9.68 -1.27 10.54
N ALA A 174 10.72 -0.67 11.12
CA ALA A 174 12.01 -1.32 11.27
C ALA A 174 11.91 -2.61 12.11
N ARG A 175 11.09 -2.57 13.17
CA ARG A 175 10.82 -3.75 14.00
C ARG A 175 10.03 -4.81 13.24
N HIS A 176 9.00 -4.43 12.48
CA HIS A 176 8.25 -5.37 11.64
C HIS A 176 9.14 -6.01 10.58
N ALA A 177 9.93 -5.22 9.86
CA ALA A 177 10.88 -5.74 8.87
C ALA A 177 11.89 -6.71 9.49
N THR A 178 12.39 -6.41 10.69
CA THR A 178 13.29 -7.30 11.43
C THR A 178 12.60 -8.60 11.83
N ASN A 179 11.37 -8.53 12.32
CA ASN A 179 10.58 -9.72 12.67
C ASN A 179 10.29 -10.59 11.44
N THR A 180 9.96 -9.99 10.29
CA THR A 180 9.74 -10.70 9.03
C THR A 180 11.01 -11.40 8.55
N ARG A 181 12.15 -10.70 8.58
CA ARG A 181 13.46 -11.32 8.25
C ARG A 181 13.80 -12.49 9.17
N GLN A 182 13.60 -12.32 10.48
CA GLN A 182 13.80 -13.38 11.47
C GLN A 182 12.87 -14.57 11.17
N PHE A 183 11.59 -14.31 10.89
CA PHE A 183 10.62 -15.35 10.55
C PHE A 183 11.06 -16.17 9.35
N HIS A 184 11.42 -15.52 8.23
CA HIS A 184 11.88 -16.22 7.02
C HIS A 184 13.19 -16.99 7.25
N ARG A 185 14.12 -16.46 8.05
CA ARG A 185 15.34 -17.20 8.42
C ARG A 185 15.01 -18.49 9.17
N LEU A 186 14.02 -18.46 10.07
CA LEU A 186 13.57 -19.63 10.82
C LEU A 186 12.85 -20.64 9.91
N GLU A 187 12.06 -20.17 8.93
CA GLU A 187 11.45 -21.03 7.92
C GLU A 187 12.51 -21.73 7.06
N GLN A 188 13.51 -20.97 6.60
CA GLN A 188 14.63 -21.53 5.84
C GLN A 188 15.36 -22.59 6.65
N TRP A 189 15.65 -22.34 7.94
CA TRP A 189 16.25 -23.35 8.81
C TRP A 189 15.40 -24.61 8.95
N ARG A 190 14.09 -24.46 9.17
CA ARG A 190 13.16 -25.60 9.23
C ARG A 190 13.23 -26.42 7.95
N ASP A 191 13.14 -25.78 6.79
CA ASP A 191 13.09 -26.46 5.50
C ASP A 191 14.41 -27.15 5.18
N ARG A 192 15.55 -26.49 5.47
CA ARG A 192 16.89 -27.09 5.38
C ARG A 192 17.04 -28.31 6.28
N LEU A 193 16.57 -28.25 7.53
CA LEU A 193 16.63 -29.39 8.45
C LEU A 193 15.81 -30.59 7.93
N LEU A 194 14.67 -30.35 7.29
CA LEU A 194 13.84 -31.41 6.73
C LEU A 194 14.41 -32.01 5.43
N GLN A 195 15.13 -31.22 4.64
CA GLN A 195 15.68 -31.63 3.34
C GLN A 195 17.12 -32.18 3.45
N GLU A 196 18.00 -31.48 4.15
CA GLU A 196 19.45 -31.77 4.24
C GLU A 196 19.80 -32.64 5.47
N GLY A 197 18.88 -32.76 6.44
CA GLY A 197 19.05 -33.64 7.59
C GLY A 197 20.21 -33.26 8.51
N ASP A 198 21.11 -34.21 8.76
CA ASP A 198 22.20 -34.08 9.74
C ASP A 198 23.27 -33.05 9.35
N ALA A 199 23.40 -32.73 8.06
CA ALA A 199 24.29 -31.68 7.58
C ALA A 199 23.82 -30.30 8.08
N ALA A 200 22.57 -29.93 7.79
CA ALA A 200 21.96 -28.70 8.29
C ALA A 200 21.88 -28.66 9.82
N LEU A 201 21.63 -29.78 10.49
CA LEU A 201 21.65 -29.84 11.95
C LEU A 201 23.03 -29.50 12.54
N THR A 202 24.09 -29.95 11.88
CA THR A 202 25.45 -29.64 12.32
C THR A 202 25.76 -28.15 12.20
N GLU A 203 25.28 -27.50 11.13
CA GLU A 203 25.40 -26.05 10.96
C GLU A 203 24.54 -25.28 11.98
N LEU A 204 23.29 -25.70 12.19
CA LEU A 204 22.41 -25.10 13.20
C LEU A 204 23.07 -25.10 14.58
N LEU A 205 23.71 -26.21 14.96
CA LEU A 205 24.38 -26.34 16.27
C LEU A 205 25.68 -25.55 16.38
N ARG A 206 26.25 -25.07 15.25
CA ARG A 206 27.32 -24.07 15.30
C ARG A 206 26.77 -22.68 15.61
N GLU A 207 25.60 -22.33 15.05
CA GLU A 207 24.94 -21.06 15.34
C GLU A 207 24.27 -21.02 16.72
N TYR A 208 23.69 -22.14 17.15
CA TYR A 208 22.96 -22.28 18.42
C TYR A 208 23.49 -23.50 19.20
N PRO A 209 24.67 -23.39 19.86
CA PRO A 209 25.29 -24.51 20.58
C PRO A 209 24.44 -25.09 21.71
N GLN A 210 23.52 -24.30 22.25
CA GLN A 210 22.59 -24.67 23.32
C GLN A 210 21.38 -25.49 22.85
N ALA A 211 21.17 -25.65 21.54
CA ALA A 211 20.01 -26.35 21.03
C ALA A 211 20.06 -27.85 21.35
N ASP A 212 18.91 -28.42 21.76
CA ASP A 212 18.80 -29.86 22.03
C ASP A 212 18.82 -30.66 20.71
N ARG A 213 20.00 -31.17 20.39
CA ARG A 213 20.25 -32.02 19.21
C ARG A 213 19.29 -33.21 19.11
N GLN A 214 18.93 -33.84 20.24
CA GLN A 214 18.07 -35.02 20.23
C GLN A 214 16.63 -34.63 19.91
N LEU A 215 16.14 -33.56 20.52
CA LEU A 215 14.80 -33.03 20.24
C LEU A 215 14.66 -32.58 18.78
N VAL A 216 15.65 -31.86 18.23
CA VAL A 216 15.63 -31.42 16.83
C VAL A 216 15.54 -32.62 15.89
N ARG A 217 16.38 -33.65 16.08
CA ARG A 217 16.32 -34.89 15.26
C ARG A 217 14.99 -35.62 15.39
N GLN A 218 14.41 -35.66 16.59
CA GLN A 218 13.10 -36.29 16.80
C GLN A 218 12.02 -35.57 15.98
N LEU A 219 12.00 -34.24 16.03
CA LEU A 219 11.03 -33.42 15.30
C LEU A 219 11.23 -33.54 13.78
N MET A 220 12.48 -33.54 13.29
CA MET A 220 12.79 -33.75 11.86
C MET A 220 12.22 -35.07 11.35
N ARG A 221 12.52 -36.20 12.03
CA ARG A 221 12.03 -37.52 11.61
C ARG A 221 10.51 -37.63 11.64
N ASN A 222 9.88 -37.03 12.66
CA ASN A 222 8.43 -37.04 12.77
C ASN A 222 7.79 -36.21 11.66
N ALA A 223 8.32 -35.03 11.35
CA ALA A 223 7.85 -34.18 10.26
C ALA A 223 7.98 -34.86 8.89
N GLN A 224 9.12 -35.51 8.62
CA GLN A 224 9.31 -36.29 7.39
C GLN A 224 8.30 -37.45 7.28
N ARG A 225 8.02 -38.15 8.39
CA ARG A 225 6.98 -39.21 8.41
C ARG A 225 5.57 -38.64 8.19
N GLU A 226 5.24 -37.51 8.79
CA GLU A 226 3.95 -36.83 8.58
C GLU A 226 3.78 -36.44 7.11
N GLN A 227 4.81 -35.85 6.50
CA GLN A 227 4.82 -35.46 5.09
C GLN A 227 4.65 -36.67 4.16
N ALA A 228 5.41 -37.75 4.40
CA ALA A 228 5.32 -38.97 3.61
C ALA A 228 3.95 -39.67 3.72
N GLN A 229 3.21 -39.42 4.81
CA GLN A 229 1.88 -39.98 5.06
C GLN A 229 0.75 -39.01 4.68
N GLY A 230 1.05 -37.84 4.10
CA GLY A 230 0.05 -36.82 3.77
C GLY A 230 -0.68 -36.25 5.00
N LYS A 231 -0.06 -36.33 6.19
CA LYS A 231 -0.64 -35.85 7.44
C LYS A 231 -0.39 -34.34 7.62
N PRO A 232 -1.22 -33.64 8.43
CA PRO A 232 -0.95 -32.26 8.78
C PRO A 232 0.46 -32.08 9.39
N PRO A 233 1.20 -31.00 9.07
CA PRO A 233 2.61 -30.82 9.45
C PRO A 233 2.76 -30.34 10.91
N ALA A 234 2.30 -31.13 11.87
CA ALA A 234 2.32 -30.80 13.28
C ALA A 234 3.75 -30.72 13.84
N SER A 235 4.61 -31.66 13.45
CA SER A 235 6.00 -31.72 13.89
C SER A 235 6.86 -30.63 13.25
N ALA A 236 6.60 -30.24 11.99
CA ALA A 236 7.28 -29.11 11.36
C ALA A 236 6.92 -27.77 12.03
N ARG A 237 5.65 -27.59 12.46
CA ARG A 237 5.23 -26.44 13.27
C ARG A 237 5.91 -26.42 14.64
N LYS A 238 6.06 -27.58 15.30
CA LYS A 238 6.80 -27.69 16.56
C LYS A 238 8.29 -27.37 16.37
N LEU A 239 8.90 -27.83 15.27
CA LEU A 239 10.28 -27.51 14.93
C LEU A 239 10.46 -26.00 14.75
N PHE A 240 9.58 -25.33 14.03
CA PHE A 240 9.61 -23.86 13.89
C PHE A 240 9.52 -23.15 15.26
N LYS A 241 8.61 -23.58 16.14
CA LYS A 241 8.49 -23.02 17.49
C LYS A 241 9.76 -23.22 18.32
N LEU A 242 10.39 -24.39 18.21
CA LEU A 242 11.67 -24.67 18.86
C LEU A 242 12.75 -23.71 18.35
N LEU A 243 12.90 -23.59 17.02
CA LEU A 243 13.90 -22.70 16.40
C LEU A 243 13.69 -21.25 16.83
N ARG A 244 12.44 -20.78 16.90
CA ARG A 244 12.09 -19.45 17.39
C ARG A 244 12.48 -19.22 18.85
N ALA A 245 12.59 -20.26 19.67
CA ALA A 245 13.00 -20.13 21.07
C ALA A 245 14.53 -20.08 21.25
N LEU A 246 15.31 -20.34 20.19
CA LEU A 246 16.77 -20.34 20.23
C LEU A 246 17.40 -18.96 19.95
N GLY A 247 16.64 -18.03 19.36
CA GLY A 247 17.05 -16.67 19.04
C GLY A 247 16.02 -15.63 19.48
#